data_AF-A0A928HY44-F1
#
_entry.id   AF-A0A928HY44-F1
#
_cell.length_a   1.000
_cell.length_b   1.000
_cell.length_c   1.000
_cell.angle_alpha   90.00
_cell.angle_beta   90.00
_cell.angle_gamma   90.00
#
_symmetry.space_group_name_H-M   'P 1'
#
loop_
_entity.id
_entity.type
_entity.pdbx_description
1 polymer ?
#
loop_
_entity_poly.entity_id
_entity_poly.type
_entity_poly.pdbx_seq_one_letter_code
_entity_poly.pdbx_strand_id
1 'polypeptide(L)'
;MKKTIVIVILVVYIASIAVVNFFGLAIKEFDGVEYVEEIKCNSITVMNETPKTYGVHEINEEGIPVYHFVFTPGEYSKDPESLANNPNAVRIDYEVLPHTADGSKVEFIFEEKPYVHFDEETKTFIFLRNNRSLTVTIVSTDGSNVKTTIVIKSRSPQAN
;
A
#
# COMPACT_ATOMS: atom_id res chain seq x y z
N MET A 1 -72.34 -1.28 -10.84
CA MET A 1 -71.48 -0.40 -10.01
C MET A 1 -71.62 1.03 -10.50
N LYS A 2 -71.88 2.00 -9.61
CA LYS A 2 -71.99 3.42 -10.01
C LYS A 2 -70.64 3.86 -10.58
N LYS A 3 -70.62 4.50 -11.75
CA LYS A 3 -69.42 4.95 -12.49
C LYS A 3 -68.40 5.69 -11.60
N THR A 4 -68.89 6.33 -10.54
CA THR A 4 -68.11 6.98 -9.48
C THR A 4 -67.09 6.06 -8.79
N ILE A 5 -67.43 4.80 -8.54
CA ILE A 5 -66.54 3.85 -7.83
C ILE A 5 -65.31 3.53 -8.68
N VAL A 6 -65.51 3.35 -9.98
CA VAL A 6 -64.43 3.02 -10.93
C VAL A 6 -63.42 4.16 -11.03
N ILE A 7 -63.91 5.41 -11.04
CA ILE A 7 -63.06 6.60 -11.10
C ILE A 7 -62.20 6.74 -9.83
N VAL A 8 -62.78 6.48 -8.66
CA VAL A 8 -62.06 6.57 -7.37
C VAL A 8 -60.92 5.55 -7.31
N ILE A 9 -61.15 4.31 -7.75
CA ILE A 9 -60.11 3.28 -7.77
C ILE A 9 -58.94 3.68 -8.67
N LEU A 10 -59.24 4.27 -9.84
CA LEU A 10 -58.23 4.68 -10.81
C LEU A 10 -57.35 5.83 -10.29
N VAL A 11 -57.93 6.78 -9.55
CA VAL A 11 -57.18 7.88 -8.91
C VAL A 11 -56.28 7.36 -7.79
N VAL A 12 -56.76 6.45 -6.94
CA VAL A 12 -55.95 5.86 -5.86
C VAL A 12 -54.78 5.05 -6.43
N TYR A 13 -55.00 4.34 -7.52
CA TYR A 13 -53.96 3.57 -8.21
C TYR A 13 -52.83 4.45 -8.74
N ILE A 14 -53.16 5.55 -9.43
CA ILE A 14 -52.16 6.50 -9.95
C ILE A 14 -51.42 7.18 -8.81
N ALA A 15 -52.13 7.56 -7.74
CA ALA A 15 -51.52 8.16 -6.55
C ALA A 15 -50.54 7.19 -5.87
N SER A 16 -50.85 5.90 -5.83
CA SER A 16 -49.99 4.88 -5.22
C SER A 16 -48.69 4.66 -6.00
N ILE A 17 -48.73 4.67 -7.34
CA ILE A 17 -47.52 4.61 -8.18
C ILE A 17 -46.66 5.86 -7.95
N ALA A 18 -47.27 7.04 -7.90
CA ALA A 18 -46.55 8.28 -7.63
C ALA A 18 -45.88 8.27 -6.25
N VAL A 19 -46.56 7.75 -5.23
CA VAL A 19 -46.02 7.60 -3.87
C VAL A 19 -44.85 6.61 -3.85
N VAL A 20 -44.94 5.46 -4.52
CA VAL A 20 -43.84 4.48 -4.58
C VAL A 20 -42.62 5.04 -5.32
N ASN A 21 -42.82 5.78 -6.43
CA ASN A 21 -41.73 6.44 -7.15
C ASN A 21 -41.14 7.63 -6.37
N PHE A 22 -41.93 8.31 -5.54
CA PHE A 22 -41.47 9.42 -4.70
C PHE A 22 -40.70 8.92 -3.46
N PHE A 23 -41.15 7.83 -2.86
CA PHE A 23 -40.39 7.04 -1.88
C PHE A 23 -39.45 6.07 -2.58
N GLY A 24 -38.89 6.46 -3.73
CA GLY A 24 -37.78 5.77 -4.36
C GLY A 24 -36.76 5.51 -3.27
N LEU A 25 -36.73 4.26 -2.80
CA LEU A 25 -35.80 3.81 -1.80
C LEU A 25 -34.45 4.09 -2.44
N ALA A 26 -33.81 5.17 -1.98
CA ALA A 26 -32.42 5.42 -2.25
C ALA A 26 -31.72 4.25 -1.58
N ILE A 27 -31.54 3.17 -2.35
CA ILE A 27 -30.62 2.11 -2.03
C ILE A 27 -29.27 2.84 -2.09
N LYS A 28 -28.88 3.42 -0.96
CA LYS A 28 -27.48 3.67 -0.67
C LYS A 28 -26.88 2.28 -0.73
N GLU A 29 -26.20 1.99 -1.83
CA GLU A 29 -25.17 0.96 -1.80
C GLU A 29 -24.33 1.28 -0.56
N PHE A 30 -24.37 0.35 0.38
CA PHE A 30 -23.46 0.38 1.49
C PHE A 30 -22.09 0.24 0.83
N ASP A 31 -21.32 1.33 0.74
CA ASP A 31 -19.88 1.26 0.62
C ASP A 31 -19.40 0.53 1.87
N GLY A 32 -19.45 -0.79 1.81
CA GLY A 32 -18.79 -1.63 2.79
C GLY A 32 -17.34 -1.19 2.84
N VAL A 33 -16.76 -1.15 4.03
CA VAL A 33 -15.31 -1.05 4.15
C VAL A 33 -14.75 -2.27 3.45
N GLU A 34 -14.26 -2.08 2.22
CA GLU A 34 -13.64 -3.16 1.47
C GLU A 34 -12.28 -3.43 2.10
N TYR A 35 -12.11 -4.65 2.58
CA TYR A 35 -10.91 -5.08 3.27
C TYR A 35 -9.81 -5.38 2.26
N VAL A 36 -8.57 -5.16 2.68
CA VAL A 36 -7.39 -5.60 1.96
C VAL A 36 -7.40 -7.11 1.85
N GLU A 37 -7.23 -7.61 0.62
CA GLU A 37 -7.14 -9.04 0.31
C GLU A 37 -5.69 -9.44 0.03
N GLU A 38 -4.90 -8.56 -0.59
CA GLU A 38 -3.54 -8.86 -0.99
C GLU A 38 -2.66 -7.60 -0.96
N ILE A 39 -1.41 -7.76 -0.53
CA ILE A 39 -0.37 -6.71 -0.64
C ILE A 39 0.74 -7.25 -1.53
N LYS A 40 0.96 -6.62 -2.68
CA LYS A 40 2.02 -6.98 -3.63
C LYS A 40 3.16 -6.00 -3.54
N CYS A 41 4.38 -6.50 -3.38
CA CYS A 41 5.58 -5.71 -3.56
C CYS A 41 6.15 -6.05 -4.94
N ASN A 42 6.17 -5.07 -5.85
CA ASN A 42 6.64 -5.29 -7.22
C ASN A 42 8.11 -4.88 -7.37
N SER A 43 8.50 -3.81 -6.69
CA SER A 43 9.85 -3.26 -6.78
C SER A 43 10.25 -2.49 -5.53
N ILE A 44 11.54 -2.17 -5.46
CA ILE A 44 12.07 -1.13 -4.59
C ILE A 44 12.67 -0.03 -5.46
N THR A 45 12.62 1.21 -5.00
CA THR A 45 13.22 2.35 -5.68
C THR A 45 14.22 3.02 -4.77
N VAL A 46 15.46 3.18 -5.24
CA VAL A 46 16.48 3.99 -4.57
C VAL A 46 16.23 5.44 -4.92
N MET A 47 15.97 6.24 -3.89
CA MET A 47 15.63 7.66 -3.94
C MET A 47 16.92 8.48 -3.85
N ASN A 48 17.56 8.68 -5.00
CA ASN A 48 18.70 9.60 -5.16
C ASN A 48 18.39 10.60 -6.29
N GLU A 49 19.37 11.41 -6.71
CA GLU A 49 19.19 12.40 -7.80
C GLU A 49 18.65 11.80 -9.10
N THR A 50 18.95 10.52 -9.37
CA THR A 50 18.45 9.76 -10.53
C THR A 50 17.80 8.46 -10.05
N PRO A 51 16.53 8.50 -9.61
CA PRO A 51 15.88 7.37 -8.98
C PRO A 51 15.99 6.09 -9.81
N LYS A 52 16.34 4.98 -9.15
CA LYS A 52 16.52 3.69 -9.82
C LYS A 52 15.68 2.62 -9.16
N THR A 53 14.85 1.97 -9.97
CA THR A 53 13.98 0.88 -9.55
C THR A 53 14.66 -0.46 -9.76
N TYR A 54 14.49 -1.35 -8.77
CA TYR A 54 15.02 -2.70 -8.74
C TYR A 54 13.85 -3.67 -8.52
N GLY A 55 13.69 -4.63 -9.42
CA GLY A 55 12.75 -5.73 -9.26
C GLY A 55 13.28 -6.82 -8.32
N VAL A 56 12.50 -7.88 -8.16
CA VAL A 56 12.89 -9.09 -7.43
C VAL A 56 14.15 -9.68 -8.06
N HIS A 57 15.18 -9.92 -7.25
CA HIS A 57 16.42 -10.57 -7.71
C HIS A 57 16.37 -12.08 -7.56
N GLU A 58 15.91 -12.54 -6.39
CA GLU A 58 15.80 -13.95 -6.04
C GLU A 58 14.63 -14.16 -5.08
N ILE A 59 14.17 -15.39 -4.95
CA ILE A 59 13.30 -15.83 -3.87
C ILE A 59 14.17 -16.65 -2.92
N ASN A 60 14.17 -16.33 -1.61
CA ASN A 60 14.97 -17.08 -0.64
C ASN A 60 14.37 -18.47 -0.36
N GLU A 61 15.06 -19.28 0.46
CA GLU A 61 14.62 -20.64 0.83
C GLU A 61 13.25 -20.68 1.53
N GLU A 62 12.82 -19.56 2.12
CA GLU A 62 11.54 -19.40 2.82
C GLU A 62 10.41 -18.91 1.90
N GLY A 63 10.68 -18.74 0.60
CA GLY A 63 9.70 -18.22 -0.35
C GLY A 63 9.55 -16.69 -0.35
N ILE A 64 10.45 -15.97 0.32
CA ILE A 64 10.41 -14.51 0.48
C ILE A 64 11.17 -13.83 -0.67
N PRO A 65 10.57 -12.85 -1.36
CA PRO A 65 11.25 -12.10 -2.40
C PRO A 65 12.37 -11.22 -1.84
N VAL A 66 13.51 -11.28 -2.52
CA VAL A 66 14.73 -10.56 -2.16
C VAL A 66 15.06 -9.55 -3.26
N TYR A 67 15.22 -8.29 -2.85
CA TYR A 67 15.57 -7.17 -3.71
C TYR A 67 17.00 -6.73 -3.45
N HIS A 68 17.75 -6.49 -4.52
CA HIS A 68 19.13 -6.04 -4.44
C HIS A 68 19.29 -4.67 -5.07
N PHE A 69 19.83 -3.72 -4.32
CA PHE A 69 20.27 -2.45 -4.84
C PHE A 69 21.78 -2.28 -4.66
N VAL A 70 22.39 -1.48 -5.54
CA VAL A 70 23.80 -1.13 -5.45
C VAL A 70 23.95 0.04 -4.49
N PHE A 71 24.71 -0.17 -3.42
CA PHE A 71 25.02 0.85 -2.43
C PHE A 71 26.02 1.85 -2.99
N THR A 72 25.72 3.14 -2.87
CA THR A 72 26.64 4.23 -3.17
C THR A 72 27.62 4.40 -2.01
N PRO A 73 28.93 4.13 -2.20
CA PRO A 73 29.92 4.22 -1.14
C PRO A 73 29.98 5.61 -0.51
N GLY A 74 30.27 5.65 0.79
CA GLY A 74 30.37 6.88 1.58
C GLY A 74 30.36 6.57 3.06
N GLU A 75 30.67 7.58 3.87
CA GLU A 75 30.49 7.53 5.32
C GLU A 75 29.12 8.13 5.66
N TYR A 76 28.24 7.30 6.20
CA TYR A 76 26.88 7.71 6.56
C TYR A 76 26.59 7.38 8.02
N SER A 77 25.85 8.26 8.67
CA SER A 77 25.46 8.16 10.08
C SER A 77 24.00 8.54 10.27
N LYS A 78 23.50 8.39 11.50
CA LYS A 78 22.11 8.72 11.87
C LYS A 78 21.91 10.22 12.19
N ASP A 79 22.91 11.06 11.95
CA ASP A 79 22.74 12.51 12.12
C ASP A 79 21.85 13.08 10.99
N PRO A 80 21.07 14.14 11.26
CA PRO A 80 20.11 14.67 10.29
C PRO A 80 20.72 15.10 8.95
N GLU A 81 21.94 15.65 8.95
CA GLU A 81 22.61 16.11 7.73
C GLU A 81 23.03 14.93 6.86
N SER A 82 23.61 13.88 7.46
CA SER A 82 23.97 12.65 6.76
C SER A 82 22.74 11.95 6.19
N LEU A 83 21.64 11.88 6.96
CA LEU A 83 20.38 11.26 6.50
C LEU A 83 19.77 12.02 5.32
N ALA A 84 19.70 13.35 5.39
CA ALA A 84 19.13 14.18 4.32
C ALA A 84 19.90 14.08 3.00
N ASN A 85 21.23 13.85 3.07
CA ASN A 85 22.09 13.74 1.90
C ASN A 85 22.42 12.29 1.51
N ASN A 86 21.82 11.29 2.16
CA ASN A 86 22.16 9.89 1.91
C ASN A 86 21.50 9.39 0.60
N PRO A 87 22.28 9.01 -0.43
CA PRO A 87 21.75 8.53 -1.70
C PRO A 87 21.24 7.07 -1.64
N ASN A 88 21.29 6.43 -0.48
CA ASN A 88 20.90 5.03 -0.24
C ASN A 88 19.54 4.93 0.47
N ALA A 89 18.67 5.93 0.30
CA ALA A 89 17.28 5.87 0.72
C ALA A 89 16.49 4.94 -0.21
N VAL A 90 15.79 3.95 0.35
CA VAL A 90 15.04 2.95 -0.39
C VAL A 90 13.56 3.08 -0.06
N ARG A 91 12.74 3.34 -1.08
CA ARG A 91 11.29 3.26 -1.00
C ARG A 91 10.85 1.86 -1.47
N ILE A 92 9.89 1.28 -0.77
CA ILE A 92 9.23 0.05 -1.21
C ILE A 92 8.03 0.45 -2.07
N ASP A 93 7.97 -0.03 -3.31
CA ASP A 93 6.84 0.22 -4.19
C ASP A 93 5.88 -0.99 -4.10
N TYR A 94 4.78 -0.79 -3.38
CA TYR A 94 3.77 -1.82 -3.11
C TYR A 94 2.38 -1.39 -3.59
N GLU A 95 1.55 -2.39 -3.87
CA GLU A 95 0.15 -2.24 -4.25
C GLU A 95 -0.73 -2.98 -3.25
N VAL A 96 -1.82 -2.34 -2.85
CA VAL A 96 -2.86 -2.93 -2.01
C VAL A 96 -4.03 -3.30 -2.93
N LEU A 97 -4.47 -4.54 -2.84
CA LEU A 97 -5.57 -5.10 -3.61
C LEU A 97 -6.71 -5.54 -2.68
N PRO A 98 -7.98 -5.40 -3.11
CA PRO A 98 -8.40 -4.76 -4.36
C PRO A 98 -8.11 -3.25 -4.35
N HIS A 99 -7.98 -2.62 -5.53
CA HIS A 99 -7.61 -1.18 -5.62
C HIS A 99 -8.67 -0.23 -5.03
N THR A 100 -9.85 -0.76 -4.74
CA THR A 100 -10.95 -0.10 -4.05
C THR A 100 -10.77 -0.10 -2.52
N ALA A 101 -9.93 -0.98 -1.98
CA ALA A 101 -9.53 -0.94 -0.58
C ALA A 101 -8.59 0.26 -0.31
N ASP A 102 -8.65 0.79 0.91
CA ASP A 102 -7.83 1.94 1.30
C ASP A 102 -6.35 1.55 1.46
N GLY A 103 -5.56 1.80 0.42
CA GLY A 103 -4.13 1.51 0.38
C GLY A 103 -3.27 2.30 1.37
N SER A 104 -3.82 3.30 2.06
CA SER A 104 -3.11 4.03 3.13
C SER A 104 -3.04 3.26 4.45
N LYS A 105 -3.85 2.20 4.61
CA LYS A 105 -3.94 1.40 5.83
C LYS A 105 -2.90 0.30 5.89
N VAL A 106 -1.62 0.64 5.77
CA VAL A 106 -0.53 -0.32 5.98
C VAL A 106 0.52 0.19 6.97
N GLU A 107 1.17 -0.75 7.64
CA GLU A 107 2.29 -0.52 8.54
C GLU A 107 3.52 -1.34 8.10
N PHE A 108 4.71 -0.81 8.30
CA PHE A 108 5.97 -1.51 8.06
C PHE A 108 6.53 -2.03 9.39
N ILE A 109 6.58 -3.35 9.52
CA ILE A 109 7.20 -4.03 10.65
C ILE A 109 8.59 -4.49 10.23
N PHE A 110 9.60 -4.06 10.98
CA PHE A 110 11.00 -4.45 10.75
C PHE A 110 11.77 -4.41 12.07
N GLU A 111 12.87 -5.14 12.14
CA GLU A 111 13.79 -5.05 13.28
C GLU A 111 14.73 -3.85 13.07
N GLU A 112 14.79 -2.93 14.03
CA GLU A 112 15.71 -1.81 13.93
C GLU A 112 17.15 -2.31 13.93
N LYS A 113 17.93 -1.86 12.94
CA LYS A 113 19.35 -2.21 12.80
C LYS A 113 20.21 -0.95 12.89
N PRO A 114 21.43 -1.04 13.43
CA PRO A 114 22.32 0.13 13.54
C PRO A 114 22.76 0.68 12.18
N TYR A 115 22.59 -0.09 11.09
CA TYR A 115 22.98 0.25 9.74
C TYR A 115 21.80 0.67 8.84
N VAL A 116 20.59 0.81 9.40
CA VAL A 116 19.41 1.35 8.70
C VAL A 116 18.74 2.39 9.58
N HIS A 117 18.25 3.46 8.97
CA HIS A 117 17.31 4.39 9.58
C HIS A 117 15.99 4.34 8.78
N PHE A 118 14.85 4.37 9.46
CA PHE A 118 13.55 4.49 8.80
C PHE A 118 13.06 5.92 8.97
N ASP A 119 12.84 6.58 7.84
CA ASP A 119 12.23 7.91 7.80
C ASP A 119 10.70 7.75 7.70
N GLU A 120 10.02 8.07 8.79
CA GLU A 120 8.57 8.00 8.92
C GLU A 120 7.82 8.98 8.01
N GLU A 121 8.42 10.12 7.69
CA GLU A 121 7.79 11.17 6.87
C GLU A 121 7.75 10.75 5.41
N THR A 122 8.88 10.25 4.90
CA THR A 122 9.00 9.82 3.50
C THR A 122 8.67 8.33 3.29
N LYS A 123 8.51 7.57 4.38
CA LYS A 123 8.34 6.10 4.38
C LYS A 123 9.48 5.39 3.62
N THR A 124 10.72 5.80 3.89
CA THR A 124 11.92 5.26 3.25
C THR A 124 12.89 4.62 4.25
N PHE A 125 13.58 3.58 3.79
CA PHE A 125 14.65 2.91 4.52
C PHE A 125 16.01 3.40 4.04
N ILE A 126 16.71 4.14 4.90
CA ILE A 126 18.01 4.74 4.61
C ILE A 126 19.11 3.80 5.08
N PHE A 127 19.82 3.19 4.14
CA PHE A 127 20.95 2.31 4.47
C PHE A 127 22.23 3.11 4.72
N LEU A 128 22.89 2.82 5.83
CA LEU A 128 24.12 3.49 6.25
C LEU A 128 25.39 2.67 5.92
N ARG A 129 25.22 1.38 5.59
CA ARG A 129 26.34 0.47 5.27
C ARG A 129 26.00 -0.46 4.11
N ASN A 130 27.02 -0.82 3.34
CA ASN A 130 26.96 -1.83 2.29
C ASN A 130 26.94 -3.26 2.85
N ASN A 131 26.58 -4.23 2.00
CA ASN A 131 26.55 -5.67 2.32
C ASN A 131 25.69 -5.97 3.56
N ARG A 132 24.55 -5.28 3.67
CA ARG A 132 23.59 -5.46 4.76
C ARG A 132 22.23 -5.86 4.22
N SER A 133 21.44 -6.51 5.06
CA SER A 133 20.08 -6.90 4.77
C SER A 133 19.11 -6.35 5.79
N LEU A 134 17.90 -6.06 5.33
CA LEU A 134 16.75 -5.70 6.13
C LEU A 134 15.56 -6.55 5.67
N THR A 135 14.89 -7.19 6.62
CA THR A 135 13.61 -7.86 6.37
C THR A 135 12.51 -6.89 6.77
N VAL A 136 11.55 -6.66 5.88
CA VAL A 136 10.42 -5.77 6.11
C VAL A 136 9.14 -6.55 5.84
N THR A 137 8.23 -6.52 6.81
CA THR A 137 6.86 -7.04 6.66
C THR A 137 5.92 -5.86 6.53
N ILE A 138 5.17 -5.81 5.44
CA ILE A 138 4.09 -4.85 5.22
C ILE A 138 2.81 -5.52 5.71
N VAL A 139 2.08 -4.91 6.63
CA VAL A 139 0.85 -5.45 7.21
C VAL A 139 -0.30 -4.48 7.01
N SER A 140 -1.49 -5.00 6.70
CA SER A 140 -2.72 -4.20 6.67
C SER A 140 -3.18 -3.83 8.08
N THR A 141 -3.67 -2.60 8.24
CA THR A 141 -4.15 -2.05 9.52
C THR A 141 -5.67 -1.88 9.53
N ASP A 142 -6.35 -2.36 8.49
CA ASP A 142 -7.81 -2.32 8.34
C ASP A 142 -8.54 -3.47 9.05
N GLY A 143 -7.81 -4.37 9.71
CA GLY A 143 -8.33 -5.54 10.42
C GLY A 143 -8.33 -6.85 9.62
N SER A 144 -7.95 -6.82 8.33
CA SER A 144 -7.86 -8.02 7.49
C SER A 144 -6.69 -8.95 7.85
N ASN A 145 -5.66 -8.42 8.54
CA ASN A 145 -4.42 -9.12 8.90
C ASN A 145 -3.62 -9.67 7.70
N VAL A 146 -3.84 -9.11 6.50
CA VAL A 146 -3.06 -9.43 5.31
C VAL A 146 -1.65 -8.87 5.48
N LYS A 147 -0.65 -9.68 5.11
CA LYS A 147 0.75 -9.28 5.21
C LYS A 147 1.57 -9.85 4.06
N THR A 148 2.61 -9.11 3.68
CA THR A 148 3.65 -9.56 2.78
C THR A 148 5.01 -9.27 3.39
N THR A 149 6.00 -10.13 3.16
CA THR A 149 7.35 -9.96 3.69
C THR A 149 8.32 -9.89 2.52
N ILE A 150 9.30 -9.01 2.63
CA ILE A 150 10.37 -8.85 1.65
C ILE A 150 11.72 -8.74 2.33
N VAL A 151 12.79 -9.03 1.60
CA VAL A 151 14.16 -8.77 2.05
C VAL A 151 14.83 -7.77 1.11
N ILE A 152 15.40 -6.72 1.66
CA ILE A 152 16.19 -5.73 0.93
C ILE A 152 17.65 -5.94 1.28
N LYS A 153 18.53 -6.19 0.30
CA LYS A 153 19.98 -6.27 0.52
C LYS A 153 20.72 -5.17 -0.24
N SER A 154 21.59 -4.45 0.47
CA SER A 154 22.54 -3.52 -0.11
C SER A 154 23.78 -4.29 -0.59
N ARG A 155 24.18 -4.11 -1.85
CA ARG A 155 25.41 -4.71 -2.40
C ARG A 155 26.46 -3.64 -2.65
N SER A 156 27.73 -3.97 -2.38
CA SER A 156 28.83 -3.11 -2.83
C SER A 156 28.84 -2.99 -4.35
N PRO A 157 29.29 -1.84 -4.91
CA PRO A 157 29.60 -1.76 -6.33
C PRO A 157 30.61 -2.87 -6.67
N GLN A 158 30.39 -3.59 -7.78
CA GLN A 158 31.43 -4.49 -8.28
C GLN A 158 32.64 -3.64 -8.67
N ALA A 159 33.82 -4.01 -8.16
CA ALA A 159 35.06 -3.45 -8.66
C ALA A 159 35.25 -3.94 -10.11
N ASN A 160 35.26 -3.02 -11.06
CA ASN A 160 35.65 -3.31 -12.45
C ASN A 160 37.13 -3.60 -12.54
#